data_AF-A0A4U2YLM2-F1
#
_entry.id   AF-A0A4U2YLM2-F1
#
_cell.length_a   1.000
_cell.length_b   1.000
_cell.length_c   1.000
_cell.angle_alpha   90.00
_cell.angle_beta   90.00
_cell.angle_gamma   90.00
#
_symmetry.space_group_name_H-M   'P 1'
#
loop_
_entity.id
_entity.type
_entity.pdbx_description
1 polymer ?
#
loop_
_entity_poly.entity_id
_entity_poly.type
_entity_poly.pdbx_seq_one_letter_code
_entity_poly.pdbx_strand_id
1 'polypeptide(L)'
;MPKGTVKDDIYKVTPKEIQKAIEGYEQTGKFKATFRGFEVKAQRPLSHLSDKQVKFLFKKGYSPKDGANDTIILHHHEQKVEGPIIEMPNRYHDLGNKRQHPLGNKGGVGAGEERQQFNTWRKEYWKARYANEIIKRGIIE
;
A
#
# COMPACT_ATOMS: atom_id res chain seq x y z
N MET A 1 -16.70 11.14 -35.90
CA MET A 1 -15.40 10.80 -35.29
C MET A 1 -15.57 10.78 -33.78
N PRO A 2 -15.39 9.66 -33.05
CA PRO A 2 -15.40 9.71 -31.60
C PRO A 2 -14.07 10.30 -31.09
N LYS A 3 -14.21 11.15 -30.07
CA LYS A 3 -13.21 12.03 -29.47
C LYS A 3 -12.04 11.25 -28.88
N GLY A 4 -10.83 11.79 -29.07
CA GLY A 4 -9.62 11.33 -28.40
C GLY A 4 -9.82 11.31 -26.89
N THR A 5 -9.51 10.16 -26.29
CA THR A 5 -9.42 9.98 -24.85
C THR A 5 -8.41 10.97 -24.29
N VAL A 6 -8.87 11.86 -23.40
CA VAL A 6 -7.97 12.68 -22.57
C VAL A 6 -7.07 11.68 -21.84
N LYS A 7 -5.77 11.66 -22.15
CA LYS A 7 -4.82 10.89 -21.37
C LYS A 7 -4.82 11.51 -19.97
N ASP A 8 -5.36 10.79 -18.99
CA ASP A 8 -5.28 11.20 -17.59
C ASP A 8 -3.82 11.46 -17.24
N ASP A 9 -3.50 12.71 -16.89
CA ASP A 9 -2.15 13.07 -16.46
C ASP A 9 -1.84 12.32 -15.16
N ILE A 10 -0.85 11.43 -15.23
CA ILE A 10 -0.42 10.57 -14.12
C ILE A 10 0.22 11.37 -12.97
N TYR A 11 0.46 12.66 -13.17
CA TYR A 11 0.99 13.56 -12.15
C TYR A 11 -0.05 14.55 -11.63
N LYS A 12 -1.28 14.54 -12.18
CA LYS A 12 -2.40 15.36 -11.68
C LYS A 12 -3.28 14.55 -10.76
N VAL A 13 -3.46 15.01 -9.52
CA VAL A 13 -4.31 14.33 -8.53
C VAL A 13 -5.43 15.27 -8.10
N THR A 14 -6.67 14.83 -8.27
CA THR A 14 -7.85 15.64 -7.92
C THR A 14 -8.31 15.37 -6.48
N PRO A 15 -8.97 16.34 -5.81
CA PRO A 15 -9.57 16.13 -4.50
C PRO A 15 -10.54 14.95 -4.46
N LYS A 16 -11.31 14.72 -5.54
CA LYS A 16 -12.25 13.60 -5.66
C LYS A 16 -11.54 12.24 -5.64
N GLU A 17 -10.40 12.13 -6.30
CA GLU A 17 -9.61 10.89 -6.30
C GLU A 17 -9.00 10.61 -4.93
N ILE A 18 -8.51 11.65 -4.25
CA ILE A 18 -7.98 11.55 -2.88
C ILE A 18 -9.09 11.09 -1.93
N GLN A 19 -10.25 11.74 -1.97
CA GLN A 19 -11.38 11.41 -1.11
C GLN A 19 -11.83 9.96 -1.30
N LYS A 20 -11.87 9.49 -2.55
CA LYS A 20 -12.20 8.09 -2.85
C LYS A 20 -11.13 7.11 -2.35
N ALA A 21 -9.86 7.46 -2.50
CA ALA A 21 -8.76 6.58 -2.11
C ALA A 21 -8.57 6.48 -0.60
N ILE A 22 -8.81 7.56 0.14
CA ILE A 22 -8.68 7.58 1.61
C ILE A 22 -9.88 6.96 2.32
N GLU A 23 -10.95 6.65 1.59
CA GLU A 23 -12.15 6.04 2.16
C GLU A 23 -11.84 4.69 2.85
N GLY A 24 -12.14 4.64 4.14
CA GLY A 24 -11.87 3.50 5.00
C GLY A 24 -10.43 3.40 5.48
N TYR A 25 -9.59 4.42 5.25
CA TYR A 25 -8.24 4.56 5.82
C TYR A 25 -8.25 5.51 7.02
N GLU A 26 -7.63 5.09 8.11
CA GLU A 26 -7.45 5.91 9.30
C GLU A 26 -6.04 5.71 9.87
N GLN A 27 -5.29 6.80 10.08
CA GLN A 27 -4.01 6.74 10.76
C GLN A 27 -4.24 6.66 12.28
N THR A 28 -4.06 5.47 12.86
CA THR A 28 -4.32 5.22 14.29
C THR A 28 -3.08 5.36 15.18
N GLY A 29 -1.90 5.61 14.60
CA GLY A 29 -0.69 5.93 15.32
C GLY A 29 0.48 6.22 14.39
N LYS A 30 1.65 6.60 14.95
CA LYS A 30 2.83 7.03 14.15
C LYS A 30 3.23 6.03 13.06
N PHE A 31 3.11 4.73 13.33
CA PHE A 31 3.46 3.65 12.41
C PHE A 31 2.32 2.65 12.22
N LYS A 32 1.08 3.09 12.47
CA LYS A 32 -0.12 2.24 12.45
C LYS A 32 -1.28 2.92 11.76
N ALA A 33 -2.06 2.15 11.02
CA ALA A 33 -3.33 2.57 10.44
C ALA A 33 -4.33 1.42 10.44
N THR A 34 -5.60 1.73 10.22
CA THR A 34 -6.60 0.77 9.79
C THR A 34 -6.96 1.04 8.33
N PHE A 35 -7.21 -0.03 7.57
CA PHE A 35 -7.74 0.09 6.21
C PHE A 35 -8.69 -1.06 5.90
N ARG A 36 -9.97 -0.73 5.68
CA ARG A 36 -11.00 -1.67 5.20
C ARG A 36 -10.95 -3.04 5.88
N GLY A 37 -11.01 -3.04 7.21
CA GLY A 37 -11.06 -4.26 8.03
C GLY A 37 -9.71 -4.76 8.55
N PHE A 38 -8.57 -4.23 8.10
CA PHE A 38 -7.25 -4.66 8.57
C PHE A 38 -6.51 -3.57 9.35
N GLU A 39 -5.88 -3.96 10.46
CA GLU A 39 -4.82 -3.16 11.07
C GLU A 39 -3.53 -3.32 10.25
N VAL A 40 -2.89 -2.21 9.91
CA VAL A 40 -1.58 -2.18 9.26
C VAL A 40 -0.54 -1.59 10.21
N LYS A 41 0.51 -2.34 10.48
CA LYS A 41 1.59 -1.99 11.42
C LYS A 41 2.91 -1.76 10.73
N ALA A 42 3.83 -1.15 11.47
CA ALA A 42 5.19 -0.87 11.04
C ALA A 42 5.27 -0.05 9.73
N GLN A 43 4.30 0.85 9.53
CA GLN A 43 4.26 1.70 8.35
C GLN A 43 5.57 2.45 8.18
N ARG A 44 6.11 2.43 6.97
CA ARG A 44 7.37 3.10 6.65
C ARG A 44 7.12 4.54 6.23
N PRO A 45 8.04 5.46 6.56
CA PRO A 45 7.94 6.84 6.10
C PRO A 45 8.01 6.88 4.58
N LEU A 46 7.24 7.78 3.98
CA LEU A 46 7.27 8.06 2.53
C LEU A 46 7.94 9.40 2.23
N SER A 47 8.49 10.08 3.25
CA SER A 47 9.05 11.42 3.17
C SER A 47 10.27 11.53 2.25
N HIS A 48 10.95 10.42 1.96
CA HIS A 48 12.06 10.37 1.01
C HIS A 48 11.61 10.38 -0.47
N LEU A 49 10.34 10.15 -0.74
CA LEU A 49 9.78 10.24 -2.10
C LEU A 49 9.50 11.70 -2.44
N SER A 50 9.85 12.11 -3.65
CA SER A 50 9.43 13.40 -4.22
C SER A 50 7.92 13.44 -4.47
N ASP A 51 7.34 14.64 -4.54
CA ASP A 51 5.91 14.81 -4.80
C ASP A 51 5.48 14.17 -6.12
N LYS A 52 6.32 14.26 -7.15
CA LYS A 52 6.09 13.61 -8.45
C LYS A 52 6.03 12.09 -8.32
N GLN A 53 6.90 11.49 -7.49
CA GLN A 53 6.87 10.05 -7.23
C GLN A 53 5.63 9.66 -6.42
N VAL A 54 5.25 10.44 -5.40
CA VAL A 54 4.04 10.19 -4.61
C VAL A 54 2.80 10.21 -5.51
N LYS A 55 2.64 11.23 -6.37
CA LYS A 55 1.51 11.33 -7.31
C LYS A 55 1.49 10.20 -8.33
N PHE A 56 2.65 9.83 -8.89
CA PHE A 56 2.77 8.69 -9.80
C PHE A 56 2.37 7.37 -9.13
N LEU A 57 2.91 7.10 -7.95
CA LEU A 57 2.64 5.87 -7.21
C LEU A 57 1.19 5.81 -6.72
N PHE A 58 0.60 6.96 -6.35
CA PHE A 58 -0.84 7.09 -6.09
C PHE A 58 -1.67 6.62 -7.29
N LYS A 59 -1.38 7.12 -8.50
CA LYS A 59 -2.13 6.70 -9.70
C LYS A 59 -1.98 5.22 -10.03
N LYS A 60 -0.78 4.65 -9.78
CA LYS A 60 -0.50 3.25 -10.09
C LYS A 60 -0.96 2.27 -8.99
N GLY A 61 -0.99 2.70 -7.73
CA GLY A 61 -1.20 1.82 -6.57
C GLY A 61 -0.07 0.83 -6.35
N TYR A 62 1.17 1.22 -6.67
CA TYR A 62 2.34 0.36 -6.54
C TYR A 62 2.99 0.49 -5.16
N SER A 63 3.62 -0.59 -4.71
CA SER A 63 4.44 -0.59 -3.51
C SER A 63 5.61 0.41 -3.66
N PRO A 64 5.90 1.21 -2.62
CA PRO A 64 7.02 2.13 -2.65
C PRO A 64 8.33 1.36 -2.46
N LYS A 65 9.43 2.03 -2.82
CA LYS A 65 10.75 1.63 -2.34
C LYS A 65 11.12 2.44 -1.11
N ASP A 66 11.88 1.85 -0.20
CA ASP A 66 12.46 2.55 0.95
C ASP A 66 13.67 3.41 0.54
N GLY A 67 14.25 4.13 1.51
CA GLY A 67 15.43 4.98 1.26
C GLY A 67 16.69 4.22 0.81
N ALA A 68 16.71 2.90 0.96
CA ALA A 68 17.77 2.01 0.49
C ALA A 68 17.41 1.32 -0.85
N ASN A 69 16.38 1.82 -1.55
CA ASN A 69 15.92 1.32 -2.85
C ASN A 69 15.37 -0.13 -2.82
N ASP A 70 14.97 -0.62 -1.64
CA ASP A 70 14.31 -1.92 -1.48
C ASP A 70 12.79 -1.77 -1.44
N THR A 71 12.07 -2.75 -2.00
CA THR A 71 10.61 -2.66 -2.11
C THR A 71 9.98 -2.89 -0.75
N ILE A 72 9.05 -2.01 -0.34
CA ILE A 72 8.25 -2.22 0.86
C ILE A 72 7.07 -3.11 0.50
N ILE A 73 7.05 -4.31 1.05
CA ILE A 73 5.99 -5.30 0.84
C ILE A 73 4.98 -5.27 1.99
N LEU A 74 3.84 -5.93 1.77
CA LEU A 74 2.82 -6.19 2.78
C LEU A 74 2.86 -7.67 3.15
N HIS A 75 3.06 -7.95 4.43
CA HIS A 75 3.12 -9.31 4.96
C HIS A 75 1.96 -9.56 5.92
N HIS A 76 1.23 -10.66 5.76
CA HIS A 76 0.26 -11.09 6.76
C HIS A 76 1.01 -11.64 7.97
N HIS A 77 0.73 -11.10 9.15
CA HIS A 77 1.34 -11.60 10.37
C HIS A 77 1.06 -13.10 10.57
N GLU A 78 2.11 -13.88 10.83
CA GLU A 78 2.05 -15.34 11.00
C GLU A 78 1.40 -16.12 9.84
N GLN A 79 1.30 -15.53 8.64
CA GLN A 79 0.58 -16.12 7.50
C GLN A 79 -0.91 -16.41 7.79
N LYS A 80 -1.59 -15.56 8.57
CA LYS A 80 -3.04 -15.64 8.84
C LYS A 80 -3.79 -14.49 8.15
N VAL A 81 -4.92 -14.79 7.50
CA VAL A 81 -5.75 -13.76 6.82
C VAL A 81 -6.26 -12.78 7.87
N GLU A 82 -6.77 -13.29 8.99
CA GLU A 82 -7.38 -12.50 10.08
C GLU A 82 -6.39 -11.56 10.81
N GLY A 83 -5.09 -11.66 10.52
CA GLY A 83 -4.03 -10.97 11.26
C GLY A 83 -3.73 -9.56 10.76
N PRO A 84 -3.01 -8.74 11.56
CA PRO A 84 -2.53 -7.45 11.09
C PRO A 84 -1.58 -7.64 9.91
N ILE A 85 -1.57 -6.65 9.02
CA ILE A 85 -0.63 -6.57 7.89
C ILE A 85 0.58 -5.76 8.33
N ILE A 86 1.77 -6.21 7.96
CA ILE A 86 3.04 -5.57 8.32
C ILE A 86 3.68 -4.98 7.07
N GLU A 87 4.02 -3.69 7.10
CA GLU A 87 4.90 -3.08 6.11
C GLU A 87 6.37 -3.39 6.42
N MET A 88 7.07 -4.04 5.48
CA MET A 88 8.49 -4.34 5.64
C MET A 88 9.28 -4.26 4.33
N PRO A 89 10.56 -3.85 4.38
CA PRO A 89 11.47 -4.04 3.26
C PRO A 89 11.57 -5.51 2.86
N ASN A 90 11.56 -5.79 1.57
CA ASN A 90 11.60 -7.14 1.00
C ASN A 90 12.85 -7.92 1.43
N ARG A 91 13.99 -7.27 1.65
CA ARG A 91 15.21 -7.94 2.16
C ARG A 91 15.04 -8.59 3.54
N TYR A 92 14.01 -8.19 4.30
CA TYR A 92 13.67 -8.79 5.60
C TYR A 92 12.55 -9.81 5.52
N HIS A 93 12.02 -10.08 4.32
CA HIS A 93 11.03 -11.11 4.09
C HIS A 93 11.74 -12.45 3.86
N ASP A 94 11.91 -13.20 4.95
CA ASP A 94 12.56 -14.51 4.95
C ASP A 94 11.57 -15.61 5.33
N LEU A 95 11.27 -16.48 4.36
CA LEU A 95 10.38 -17.64 4.52
C LEU A 95 10.92 -18.68 5.52
N GLY A 96 12.22 -18.65 5.84
CA GLY A 96 12.85 -19.49 6.86
C GLY A 96 12.58 -19.02 8.30
N ASN A 97 12.10 -17.79 8.49
CA ASN A 97 11.81 -17.25 9.81
C ASN A 97 10.47 -17.77 10.34
N LYS A 98 10.50 -18.82 11.16
CA LYS A 98 9.30 -19.47 11.74
C LYS A 98 8.39 -18.55 12.57
N ARG A 99 8.89 -17.40 13.06
CA ARG A 99 8.04 -16.43 13.77
C ARG A 99 7.17 -15.62 12.80
N GLN A 100 7.67 -15.36 11.60
CA GLN A 100 6.93 -14.61 10.57
C GLN A 100 6.19 -15.54 9.61
N HIS A 101 6.79 -16.70 9.32
CA HIS A 101 6.30 -17.75 8.42
C HIS A 101 6.23 -19.10 9.17
N PRO A 102 5.28 -19.29 10.10
CA PRO A 102 5.16 -20.54 10.86
C PRO A 102 4.88 -21.76 9.97
N LEU A 103 4.31 -21.55 8.77
CA LEU A 103 4.03 -22.60 7.80
C LEU A 103 5.14 -22.74 6.74
N GLY A 104 6.19 -21.92 6.82
CA GLY A 104 7.27 -21.85 5.84
C GLY A 104 6.72 -21.62 4.42
N ASN A 105 7.23 -22.39 3.46
CA ASN A 105 6.78 -22.36 2.06
C ASN A 105 5.47 -23.12 1.80
N LYS A 106 4.97 -23.89 2.79
CA LYS A 106 3.66 -24.55 2.66
C LYS A 106 2.62 -23.45 2.83
N GLY A 107 1.91 -23.15 1.74
CA GLY A 107 1.03 -21.99 1.62
C GLY A 107 0.20 -21.73 2.87
N GLY A 108 0.52 -20.63 3.54
CA GLY A 108 -0.40 -19.95 4.43
C GLY A 108 -0.89 -18.72 3.69
N VAL A 109 -2.18 -18.72 3.37
CA VAL A 109 -2.96 -17.63 2.75
C VAL A 109 -2.54 -17.16 1.35
N GLY A 110 -3.53 -16.99 0.45
CA GLY A 110 -3.31 -16.36 -0.85
C GLY A 110 -3.09 -17.30 -2.04
N ALA A 111 -3.90 -18.35 -2.16
CA ALA A 111 -4.10 -19.06 -3.43
C ALA A 111 -5.50 -18.77 -3.99
N GLY A 112 -5.67 -18.89 -5.31
CA GLY A 112 -6.98 -18.69 -5.95
C GLY A 112 -7.56 -17.29 -5.75
N GLU A 113 -8.84 -17.23 -5.39
CA GLU A 113 -9.62 -15.99 -5.28
C GLU A 113 -9.11 -15.07 -4.16
N GLU A 114 -8.74 -15.63 -3.01
CA GLU A 114 -8.20 -14.86 -1.87
C GLU A 114 -6.96 -14.06 -2.27
N ARG A 115 -6.12 -14.61 -3.15
CA ARG A 115 -4.95 -13.90 -3.68
C ARG A 115 -5.35 -12.68 -4.50
N GLN A 116 -6.40 -12.81 -5.30
CA GLN A 116 -6.89 -11.73 -6.16
C GLN A 116 -7.55 -10.62 -5.31
N GLN A 117 -8.34 -11.02 -4.30
CA GLN A 117 -8.91 -10.11 -3.33
C GLN A 117 -7.82 -9.35 -2.57
N PHE A 118 -6.81 -10.04 -2.06
CA PHE A 118 -5.68 -9.40 -1.38
C PHE A 118 -4.88 -8.49 -2.32
N ASN A 119 -4.63 -8.90 -3.57
CA ASN A 119 -3.93 -8.05 -4.53
C ASN A 119 -4.69 -6.75 -4.83
N THR A 120 -6.02 -6.84 -4.92
CA THR A 120 -6.90 -5.68 -5.09
C THR A 120 -6.85 -4.80 -3.84
N TRP A 121 -7.05 -5.39 -2.67
CA TRP A 121 -6.97 -4.70 -1.38
C TRP A 121 -5.61 -3.99 -1.21
N ARG A 122 -4.51 -4.67 -1.52
CA ARG A 122 -3.13 -4.14 -1.44
C ARG A 122 -2.94 -2.93 -2.35
N LYS A 123 -3.45 -2.99 -3.57
CA LYS A 123 -3.36 -1.87 -4.52
C LYS A 123 -4.10 -0.66 -3.98
N GLU A 124 -5.32 -0.84 -3.50
CA GLU A 124 -6.13 0.24 -2.94
C GLU A 124 -5.54 0.77 -1.62
N TYR A 125 -4.96 -0.09 -0.78
CA TYR A 125 -4.23 0.31 0.41
C TYR A 125 -3.07 1.25 0.07
N TRP A 126 -2.25 0.91 -0.92
CA TRP A 126 -1.14 1.78 -1.33
C TRP A 126 -1.66 3.13 -1.83
N LYS A 127 -2.75 3.15 -2.60
CA LYS A 127 -3.39 4.42 -2.98
C LYS A 127 -3.82 5.25 -1.77
N ALA A 128 -4.46 4.63 -0.78
CA ALA A 128 -4.83 5.31 0.46
C ALA A 128 -3.61 5.86 1.21
N ARG A 129 -2.49 5.09 1.25
CA ARG A 129 -1.23 5.54 1.85
C ARG A 129 -0.66 6.77 1.17
N TYR A 130 -0.67 6.82 -0.15
CA TYR A 130 -0.21 8.00 -0.88
C TYR A 130 -1.22 9.15 -0.80
N ALA A 131 -2.52 8.89 -0.76
CA ALA A 131 -3.54 9.92 -0.53
C ALA A 131 -3.31 10.63 0.81
N ASN A 132 -3.07 9.86 1.88
CA ASN A 132 -2.71 10.40 3.19
C ASN A 132 -1.44 11.25 3.14
N GLU A 133 -0.41 10.79 2.42
CA GLU A 133 0.83 11.53 2.24
C GLU A 133 0.63 12.83 1.44
N ILE A 134 -0.19 12.80 0.39
CA ILE A 134 -0.56 13.98 -0.42
C ILE A 134 -1.28 15.02 0.44
N ILE A 135 -2.24 14.59 1.26
CA ILE A 135 -2.96 15.45 2.21
C ILE A 135 -1.98 16.08 3.20
N LYS A 136 -1.10 15.28 3.81
CA LYS A 136 -0.08 15.75 4.77
C LYS A 136 0.86 16.81 4.17
N ARG A 137 1.19 16.68 2.89
CA ARG A 137 2.07 17.63 2.17
C ARG A 137 1.34 18.84 1.60
N GLY A 138 0.01 18.82 1.53
CA GLY A 138 -0.78 19.89 0.91
C GLY A 138 -0.58 20.00 -0.62
N ILE A 139 -0.24 18.89 -1.30
CA ILE A 139 0.08 18.88 -2.75
C ILE A 139 -1.11 18.50 -3.63
N ILE A 140 -2.30 18.94 -3.22
CA ILE A 140 -3.56 18.78 -3.95
C ILE A 140 -3.68 19.91 -4.99
N GLU A 141 -4.18 19.59 -6.18
CA GLU A 141 -4.44 20.58 -7.23
C GLU A 141 -5.85 21.17 -7.17
#